data_AF-A0A7J6ENH6-F1
#
_entry.id   AF-A0A7J6ENH6-F1
#
_cell.length_a   1.000
_cell.length_b   1.000
_cell.length_c   1.000
_cell.angle_alpha   90.00
_cell.angle_beta   90.00
_cell.angle_gamma   90.00
#
_symmetry.space_group_name_H-M   'P 1'
#
loop_
_entity.id
_entity.type
_entity.pdbx_description
1 polymer ?
#
loop_
_entity_poly.entity_id
_entity_poly.type
_entity_poly.pdbx_seq_one_letter_code
_entity_poly.pdbx_strand_id
1 'polypeptide(L)'
;AHLLPVELPEIISLTNSQGIDRITWDASGERLAVSYKGGDDLYRGLIAVYDVRRTPLISASLIGFIRGPGGNPKPASMTFHNKFKQGPLLSVCWSSGFCCTYPLIFRSHILP
;
A
#
# COMPACT_ATOMS: atom_id res chain seq x y z
N ALA A 1 20.38 -15.53 -4.51
CA ALA A 1 19.39 -14.54 -4.05
C ALA A 1 18.78 -15.05 -2.76
N HIS A 2 18.81 -14.26 -1.68
CA HIS A 2 18.14 -14.64 -0.43
C HIS A 2 16.69 -14.12 -0.51
N LEU A 3 15.74 -15.03 -0.66
CA LEU A 3 14.32 -14.71 -0.51
C LEU A 3 14.07 -14.59 1.00
N LEU A 4 13.99 -13.36 1.49
CA LEU A 4 13.47 -13.12 2.83
C LEU A 4 11.95 -13.13 2.72
N PRO A 5 11.25 -14.01 3.45
CA PRO A 5 9.81 -13.88 3.58
C PRO A 5 9.57 -12.53 4.23
N VAL A 6 8.98 -11.61 3.46
CA VAL A 6 8.38 -10.39 4.01
C VAL A 6 7.07 -10.86 4.63
N GLU A 7 7.18 -11.58 5.74
CA GLU A 7 6.04 -11.70 6.63
C GLU A 7 5.77 -10.27 7.07
N LEU A 8 4.55 -9.78 6.84
CA LEU A 8 4.09 -8.51 7.36
C LEU A 8 3.27 -8.79 8.62
N PRO A 9 3.84 -9.42 9.69
CA PRO A 9 3.04 -9.87 10.84
C PRO A 9 2.32 -8.70 11.51
N GLU A 10 2.92 -7.51 11.44
CA GLU A 10 2.35 -6.24 11.89
C GLU A 10 0.96 -5.99 11.29
N ILE A 11 0.73 -6.32 10.01
CA ILE A 11 -0.58 -6.11 9.38
C ILE A 11 -1.62 -7.07 9.95
N ILE A 12 -1.24 -8.32 10.18
CA ILE A 12 -2.14 -9.34 10.73
C ILE A 12 -2.51 -8.95 12.16
N SER A 13 -1.52 -8.61 12.99
CA SER A 13 -1.75 -8.21 14.38
C SER A 13 -2.57 -6.92 14.49
N LEU A 14 -2.34 -5.94 13.60
CA LEU A 14 -3.00 -4.65 13.68
C LEU A 14 -4.43 -4.68 13.12
N THR A 15 -4.66 -5.46 12.07
CA THR A 15 -5.93 -5.42 11.32
C THR A 15 -6.82 -6.62 11.58
N ASN A 16 -6.29 -7.71 12.17
CA ASN A 16 -6.94 -9.02 12.18
C ASN A 16 -7.27 -9.53 10.77
N SER A 17 -6.36 -9.28 9.82
CA SER A 17 -6.49 -9.76 8.44
C SER A 17 -6.28 -11.26 8.32
N GLN A 18 -6.94 -11.86 7.33
CA GLN A 18 -6.89 -13.30 7.03
C GLN A 18 -5.87 -13.62 5.93
N GLY A 19 -4.95 -12.69 5.66
CA GLY A 19 -3.91 -12.83 4.65
C GLY A 19 -3.94 -11.73 3.58
N ILE A 20 -2.86 -11.69 2.81
CA ILE A 20 -2.65 -10.71 1.74
C ILE A 20 -3.46 -11.10 0.51
N ASP A 21 -4.06 -10.11 -0.13
CA ASP A 21 -4.80 -10.28 -1.39
C ASP A 21 -3.98 -9.80 -2.59
N ARG A 22 -3.41 -8.58 -2.52
CA ARG A 22 -2.57 -8.02 -3.59
C ARG A 22 -1.43 -7.19 -3.02
N ILE A 23 -0.34 -7.12 -3.79
CA ILE A 23 0.85 -6.35 -3.48
C ILE A 23 1.23 -5.57 -4.75
N THR A 24 1.56 -4.29 -4.61
CA THR A 24 2.17 -3.51 -5.69
C THR A 24 3.28 -2.62 -5.15
N TRP A 25 4.37 -2.55 -5.91
CA TRP A 25 5.53 -1.72 -5.64
C TRP A 25 5.53 -0.55 -6.61
N ASP A 26 5.98 0.61 -6.15
CA ASP A 26 6.29 1.68 -7.08
C ASP A 26 7.57 1.37 -7.87
N ALA A 27 7.82 2.13 -8.94
CA ALA A 27 8.98 1.89 -9.83
C ALA A 27 10.33 2.11 -9.14
N SER A 28 10.40 3.03 -8.16
CA SER A 28 11.58 3.17 -7.31
C SER A 28 11.69 2.02 -6.32
N GLY A 29 10.55 1.41 -5.96
CA GLY A 29 10.29 0.42 -4.93
C GLY A 29 10.69 0.84 -3.51
N GLU A 30 10.52 2.13 -3.24
CA GLU A 30 10.56 2.74 -1.91
C GLU A 30 9.15 2.86 -1.29
N ARG A 31 8.10 2.58 -2.08
CA ARG A 31 6.70 2.45 -1.66
C ARG A 31 6.14 1.09 -2.00
N LEU A 32 5.48 0.52 -1.01
CA LEU A 32 4.76 -0.73 -1.13
C LEU A 32 3.31 -0.51 -0.68
N ALA A 33 2.37 -0.93 -1.53
CA ALA A 33 0.95 -0.95 -1.20
C ALA A 33 0.45 -2.39 -1.12
N VAL A 34 -0.31 -2.71 -0.07
CA VAL A 34 -0.78 -4.05 0.25
C VAL A 34 -2.27 -4.04 0.55
N SER A 35 -3.04 -4.84 -0.17
CA SER A 35 -4.43 -5.14 0.18
C SER A 35 -4.50 -6.50 0.87
N TYR A 36 -5.50 -6.67 1.73
CA TYR A 36 -5.65 -7.86 2.55
C TYR A 36 -7.12 -8.26 2.68
N LYS A 37 -7.34 -9.51 3.07
CA LYS A 37 -8.67 -10.10 3.30
C LYS A 37 -9.06 -9.96 4.75
N GLY A 38 -10.36 -9.84 5.02
CA GLY A 38 -10.87 -9.64 6.37
C GLY A 38 -10.60 -8.22 6.87
N GLY A 39 -10.14 -8.11 8.11
CA GLY A 39 -10.08 -6.85 8.83
C GLY A 39 -11.25 -6.70 9.80
N ASP A 40 -11.01 -6.09 10.95
CA ASP A 40 -12.09 -5.58 11.81
C ASP A 40 -12.84 -4.40 11.14
N ASP A 41 -13.89 -3.87 11.77
CA ASP A 41 -14.69 -2.80 11.15
C ASP A 41 -13.89 -1.52 10.86
N LEU A 42 -12.79 -1.28 11.58
CA LEU A 42 -11.93 -0.11 11.37
C LEU A 42 -10.96 -0.33 10.21
N TYR A 43 -10.42 -1.54 10.03
CA TYR A 43 -9.38 -1.83 9.05
C TYR A 43 -9.87 -2.57 7.79
N ARG A 44 -11.09 -3.09 7.80
CA ARG A 44 -11.65 -3.82 6.65
C ARG A 44 -11.66 -2.98 5.38
N GLY A 45 -11.12 -3.54 4.30
CA GLY A 45 -11.14 -2.95 2.96
C GLY A 45 -10.11 -1.83 2.76
N LEU A 46 -9.21 -1.59 3.71
CA LEU A 46 -8.13 -0.62 3.54
C LEU A 46 -6.98 -1.19 2.71
N ILE A 47 -6.16 -0.27 2.19
CA ILE A 47 -4.83 -0.58 1.64
C ILE A 47 -3.80 -0.12 2.66
N ALA A 48 -2.92 -1.02 3.11
CA ALA A 48 -1.77 -0.66 3.91
C ALA A 48 -0.64 -0.13 3.01
N VAL A 49 0.00 0.94 3.43
CA VAL A 49 1.11 1.58 2.72
C VAL A 49 2.35 1.49 3.57
N TYR A 50 3.45 1.04 2.97
CA TYR A 50 4.75 0.89 3.61
C TYR A 50 5.81 1.78 2.94
N ASP A 51 6.68 2.34 3.77
CA ASP A 51 7.98 2.87 3.37
C ASP A 51 8.97 1.71 3.33
N VAL A 52 9.77 1.62 2.28
CA VAL A 52 10.71 0.51 2.10
C VAL A 52 12.12 1.03 1.90
N ARG A 53 13.03 0.47 2.69
CA ARG A 53 14.47 0.76 2.62
C ARG A 53 15.21 -0.48 2.17
N ARG A 54 16.34 -0.29 1.49
CA ARG A 54 17.12 -1.38 0.87
C ARG A 54 18.55 -1.51 1.39
N THR A 55 18.91 -0.81 2.45
CA THR A 55 20.32 -0.71 2.88
C THR A 55 20.45 -1.01 4.37
N PRO A 56 21.18 -2.07 4.78
CA PRO A 56 21.81 -3.14 3.99
C PRO A 56 20.88 -4.31 3.63
N LEU A 57 19.66 -4.36 4.17
CA LEU A 57 18.62 -5.36 3.90
C LEU A 57 17.31 -4.66 3.54
N ILE A 58 16.40 -5.39 2.90
CA ILE A 58 15.04 -4.88 2.67
C ILE A 58 14.31 -4.81 4.01
N SER A 59 13.86 -3.63 4.39
CA SER A 59 12.95 -3.41 5.50
C SER A 59 11.74 -2.62 5.04
N ALA A 60 10.55 -3.01 5.53
CA ALA A 60 9.30 -2.33 5.27
C ALA A 60 8.76 -1.78 6.60
N SER A 61 8.31 -0.54 6.62
CA SER A 61 7.68 0.09 7.78
C SER A 61 6.30 0.58 7.40
N LEU A 62 5.26 0.16 8.12
CA LEU A 62 3.90 0.61 7.89
C LEU A 62 3.82 2.13 8.16
N ILE A 63 3.43 2.90 7.15
CA ILE A 63 3.30 4.37 7.26
C ILE A 63 1.86 4.86 7.28
N GLY A 64 0.89 3.99 6.96
CA GLY A 64 -0.51 4.31 7.09
C GLY A 64 -1.43 3.45 6.24
N PHE A 65 -2.68 3.90 6.15
CA PHE A 65 -3.73 3.22 5.40
C PHE A 65 -4.47 4.18 4.46
N ILE A 66 -4.94 3.65 3.33
CA ILE A 66 -5.82 4.35 2.39
C ILE A 66 -7.21 3.73 2.48
N ARG A 67 -8.22 4.58 2.66
CA ARG A 67 -9.63 4.22 2.59
C ARG A 67 -10.24 4.70 1.27
N GLY A 68 -11.01 3.82 0.63
CA GLY A 68 -11.77 4.15 -0.56
C GLY A 68 -13.04 4.96 -0.25
N PRO A 69 -13.60 5.67 -1.24
CA PRO A 69 -14.81 6.45 -1.07
C PRO A 69 -16.05 5.57 -0.84
N GLY A 70 -16.88 5.96 0.16
CA GLY A 70 -18.09 5.24 0.55
C GLY A 70 -17.96 4.52 1.90
N GLY A 71 -18.90 3.62 2.19
CA GLY A 71 -18.98 2.96 3.50
C GLY A 71 -17.76 2.09 3.83
N ASN A 72 -17.44 1.10 2.98
CA ASN A 72 -16.30 0.18 3.14
C ASN A 72 -15.97 -0.56 1.81
N PRO A 73 -15.64 0.16 0.72
CA PRO A 73 -15.27 -0.52 -0.52
C PRO A 73 -13.95 -1.27 -0.37
N LYS A 74 -13.79 -2.38 -1.09
CA LYS A 74 -12.55 -3.16 -1.14
C LYS A 74 -11.75 -2.78 -2.40
N PRO A 75 -10.41 -2.79 -2.36
CA PRO A 75 -9.59 -2.54 -3.54
C PRO A 75 -9.67 -3.75 -4.49
N ALA A 76 -10.39 -3.60 -5.60
CA ALA A 76 -10.53 -4.67 -6.59
C ALA A 76 -9.26 -4.84 -7.44
N SER A 77 -8.57 -3.73 -7.74
CA SER A 77 -7.28 -3.69 -8.40
C SER A 77 -6.50 -2.45 -7.95
N MET A 78 -5.17 -2.54 -7.93
CA MET A 78 -4.30 -1.39 -7.63
C MET A 78 -2.94 -1.52 -8.32
N THR A 79 -2.39 -0.40 -8.77
CA THR A 79 -1.06 -0.33 -9.38
C THR A 79 -0.45 1.04 -9.23
N PHE A 80 0.86 1.10 -9.09
CA PHE A 80 1.60 2.35 -9.22
C PHE A 80 1.79 2.74 -10.69
N HIS A 81 1.75 4.04 -10.97
CA HIS A 81 2.18 4.60 -12.25
C HIS A 81 3.71 4.67 -12.29
N ASN A 82 4.30 4.24 -13.41
CA ASN A 82 5.76 4.22 -13.60
C ASN A 82 6.34 5.52 -14.21
N LYS A 83 5.49 6.50 -14.56
CA LYS A 83 5.89 7.74 -15.26
C LYS A 83 5.58 9.02 -14.48
N PHE A 84 5.10 8.92 -13.25
CA PHE A 84 4.83 10.11 -12.44
C PHE A 84 6.13 10.68 -11.89
N LYS A 85 6.53 11.86 -12.37
CA LYS A 85 7.84 12.46 -12.06
C LYS A 85 7.97 12.96 -10.62
N GLN A 86 6.85 13.23 -9.95
CA GLN A 86 6.84 13.77 -8.58
C GLN A 86 6.86 12.66 -7.51
N GLY A 87 7.00 11.39 -7.92
CA GLY A 87 7.13 10.27 -7.02
C GLY A 87 6.10 9.15 -7.27
N PRO A 88 5.76 8.36 -6.26
CA PRO A 88 4.85 7.23 -6.39
C PRO A 88 3.41 7.70 -6.48
N LEU A 89 2.71 7.28 -7.53
CA LEU A 89 1.29 7.57 -7.73
C LEU A 89 0.52 6.26 -7.80
N LEU A 90 -0.31 5.97 -6.79
CA LEU A 90 -1.07 4.73 -6.71
C LEU A 90 -2.46 4.93 -7.30
N SER A 91 -2.84 4.16 -8.32
CA SER A 91 -4.24 4.08 -8.77
C SER A 91 -4.91 2.85 -8.20
N VAL A 92 -6.16 3.01 -7.78
CA VAL A 92 -6.99 1.97 -7.16
C VAL A 92 -8.37 1.97 -7.81
N CYS A 93 -8.80 0.80 -8.27
CA CYS A 93 -10.18 0.54 -8.65
C CYS A 93 -10.88 -0.09 -7.44
N TRP A 94 -11.88 0.60 -6.90
CA TRP A 94 -12.64 0.18 -5.73
C TRP A 94 -13.84 -0.68 -6.13
N SER A 95 -14.27 -1.59 -5.25
CA SER A 95 -15.44 -2.46 -5.47
C SER A 95 -16.76 -1.69 -5.57
N SER A 96 -16.78 -0.42 -5.15
CA SER A 96 -17.89 0.51 -5.34
C SER A 96 -17.98 1.06 -6.77
N GLY A 97 -17.02 0.75 -7.64
CA GLY A 97 -16.93 1.26 -9.01
C GLY A 97 -16.15 2.56 -9.14
N PHE A 98 -15.76 3.20 -8.03
CA PHE A 98 -14.90 4.38 -8.06
C PHE A 98 -13.45 4.03 -8.40
N CYS A 99 -12.82 4.86 -9.22
CA CYS A 99 -11.38 4.82 -9.46
C CYS A 99 -10.76 6.06 -8.83
N CYS A 100 -9.76 5.85 -7.97
CA CYS A 100 -9.06 6.94 -7.29
C CYS A 100 -7.56 6.83 -7.50
N THR A 101 -6.89 7.97 -7.45
CA THR A 101 -5.44 8.05 -7.58
C THR A 101 -4.87 8.81 -6.39
N TYR A 102 -3.90 8.21 -5.71
CA TYR A 102 -3.31 8.69 -4.46
C TYR A 102 -1.82 9.00 -4.67
N PRO A 103 -1.41 10.28 -4.65
CA PRO A 103 0.00 10.64 -4.68
C PRO A 103 0.64 10.33 -3.32
N LEU A 104 1.70 9.52 -3.31
CA LEU A 104 2.45 9.11 -2.12
C LEU A 104 3.86 9.72 -2.11
N ILE A 105 3.91 11.03 -2.38
CA ILE A 105 5.13 11.83 -2.58
C ILE A 105 6.04 11.75 -1.35
N PHE A 106 7.34 11.57 -1.57
CA PHE A 106 8.33 11.61 -0.49
C PHE A 106 8.52 13.05 0.00
N ARG A 107 8.54 13.26 1.33
CA ARG A 107 8.71 14.60 1.92
C ARG A 107 10.00 15.30 1.49
N SER A 108 11.04 14.57 1.11
CA SER A 108 12.30 15.12 0.58
C SER A 108 12.16 15.81 -0.78
N HIS A 109 11.07 15.60 -1.51
CA HIS A 109 10.80 16.27 -2.79
C HIS A 109 9.87 17.49 -2.66
N ILE A 110 9.53 17.89 -1.43
CA ILE A 110 8.93 19.19 -1.17
C ILE A 110 10.10 20.19 -1.17
N LEU A 111 10.47 20.67 -2.35
CA LEU A 111 11.32 21.87 -2.46
C LEU A 111 10.48 23.10 -2.02
N PRO A 112 11.14 24.16 -1.50
CA PRO A 112 10.54 25.23 -0.67
C PRO A 112 9.33 25.94 -1.26
#